data_AF-C7BVW3-F1
#
_entry.id   AF-C7BVW3-F1
#
_cell.length_a   1.000
_cell.length_b   1.000
_cell.length_c   1.000
_cell.angle_alpha   90.00
_cell.angle_beta   90.00
_cell.angle_gamma   90.00
#
_symmetry.space_group_name_H-M   'P 1'
#
loop_
_entity.id
_entity.type
_entity.pdbx_description
1 polymer ?
#
loop_
_entity_poly.entity_id
_entity_poly.type
_entity_poly.pdbx_seq_one_letter_code
_entity_poly.pdbx_strand_id
1 'polypeptide(L)'
;DMTQDMIQEHDEPILKHLTDITTTIEVDPHGFTIYFHFSPNEFFTNSVLKKQYFLEIKPDPEDPFSFDGPSVVRAVGDTINWKEGKNITRKVVKKKLKKGSNAGKFITKTVKADSFFNFFDTIVPPLDDHRNEDDEEDDSHEIMRADFEVGQVLRDNIINRAVLFYTGEAELGDDMYDVGEDDDDEDEEESSDEDDE
;
A
#
# COMPACT_ATOMS: atom_id res chain seq x y z
N ASP A 1 7.18 11.86 -5.03
CA ASP A 1 6.67 10.74 -5.84
C ASP A 1 6.43 9.60 -4.88
N MET A 2 5.16 9.28 -4.61
CA MET A 2 4.76 8.33 -3.56
C MET A 2 5.45 6.97 -3.69
N THR A 3 5.80 6.55 -4.92
CA THR A 3 6.47 5.27 -5.15
C THR A 3 7.96 5.29 -4.84
N GLN A 4 8.61 6.45 -4.98
CA GLN A 4 10.02 6.63 -4.68
C GLN A 4 10.31 6.56 -3.18
N ASP A 5 9.40 7.10 -2.35
CA ASP A 5 9.57 7.18 -0.90
C ASP A 5 9.52 5.79 -0.23
N MET A 6 8.94 4.79 -0.91
CA MET A 6 8.91 3.40 -0.44
C MET A 6 10.24 2.65 -0.64
N ILE A 7 11.08 3.11 -1.57
CA ILE A 7 12.31 2.40 -1.95
C ILE A 7 13.45 2.83 -1.03
N GLN A 8 14.00 1.86 -0.31
CA GLN A 8 15.16 2.06 0.56
C GLN A 8 16.46 1.70 -0.17
N GLU A 9 17.60 2.26 0.26
CA GLU A 9 18.92 1.99 -0.37
C GLU A 9 19.25 0.49 -0.49
N HIS A 10 18.76 -0.32 0.46
CA HIS A 10 19.01 -1.76 0.50
C HIS A 10 18.07 -2.57 -0.40
N ASP A 11 17.02 -1.96 -0.94
CA ASP A 11 16.11 -2.55 -1.93
C ASP A 11 16.73 -2.48 -3.33
N GLU A 12 17.51 -1.44 -3.64
CA GLU A 12 18.07 -1.21 -4.98
C GLU A 12 18.83 -2.40 -5.58
N PRO A 13 19.71 -3.12 -4.85
CA PRO A 13 20.42 -4.27 -5.40
C PRO A 13 19.48 -5.40 -5.84
N ILE A 14 18.31 -5.49 -5.21
CA ILE A 14 17.29 -6.49 -5.52
C ILE A 14 16.44 -6.01 -6.70
N LEU A 15 16.05 -4.74 -6.72
CA LEU A 15 15.30 -4.13 -7.82
C LEU A 15 16.09 -4.12 -9.14
N LYS A 16 17.43 -4.17 -9.12
CA LYS A 16 18.24 -4.41 -10.33
C LYS A 16 17.96 -5.74 -11.02
N HIS A 17 17.36 -6.69 -10.31
CA HIS A 17 16.93 -7.97 -10.88
C HIS A 17 15.50 -7.94 -11.41
N LEU A 18 14.75 -6.87 -11.19
CA LEU A 18 13.41 -6.67 -11.75
C LEU A 18 13.53 -6.48 -13.26
N THR A 19 12.96 -7.40 -14.02
CA THR A 19 13.05 -7.43 -15.48
C THR A 19 11.80 -6.90 -16.16
N ASP A 20 10.65 -7.01 -15.49
CA ASP A 20 9.37 -6.58 -16.05
C ASP A 20 8.34 -6.33 -14.93
N ILE A 21 7.38 -5.44 -15.19
CA ILE A 21 6.19 -5.24 -14.36
C ILE A 21 4.98 -5.30 -15.29
N THR A 22 4.09 -6.26 -15.03
CA THR A 22 2.88 -6.48 -15.83
C THR A 22 1.64 -6.42 -14.97
N THR A 23 0.48 -6.18 -15.56
CA THR A 23 -0.79 -6.12 -14.81
C THR A 23 -1.90 -6.86 -15.55
N THR A 24 -2.82 -7.47 -14.81
CA THR A 24 -4.08 -8.05 -15.32
C THR A 24 -5.26 -7.42 -14.62
N ILE A 25 -6.36 -7.22 -15.34
CA ILE A 25 -7.64 -6.73 -14.79
C ILE A 25 -8.58 -7.92 -14.68
N GLU A 26 -9.12 -8.14 -13.49
CA GLU A 26 -10.09 -9.17 -13.21
C GLU A 26 -11.51 -8.59 -13.20
N VAL A 27 -12.44 -9.28 -13.86
CA VAL A 27 -13.85 -8.86 -13.98
C VAL A 27 -14.75 -9.60 -12.99
N ASP A 28 -14.37 -10.80 -12.55
CA ASP A 28 -15.12 -11.56 -11.55
C ASP A 28 -14.17 -12.50 -10.76
N PRO A 29 -13.92 -12.25 -9.47
CA PRO A 29 -14.27 -11.02 -8.74
C PRO A 29 -13.56 -9.79 -9.35
N HIS A 30 -14.15 -8.60 -9.19
CA HIS A 30 -13.56 -7.36 -9.69
C HIS A 30 -12.25 -7.05 -8.98
N GLY A 31 -11.23 -6.66 -9.76
CA GLY A 31 -9.90 -6.45 -9.21
C GLY A 31 -8.83 -6.23 -10.27
N PHE A 32 -7.59 -6.16 -9.81
CA PHE A 32 -6.43 -6.25 -10.69
C PHE A 32 -5.25 -6.86 -9.95
N THR A 33 -4.33 -7.47 -10.71
CA THR A 33 -3.12 -8.07 -10.19
C THR A 33 -1.90 -7.50 -10.88
N ILE A 34 -0.93 -7.00 -10.11
CA ILE A 34 0.39 -6.57 -10.59
C ILE A 34 1.38 -7.71 -10.37
N TYR A 35 2.19 -7.99 -11.38
CA TYR A 35 3.23 -9.01 -11.36
C TYR A 35 4.59 -8.37 -11.60
N PHE A 36 5.53 -8.63 -10.69
CA PHE A 36 6.91 -8.19 -10.72
C PHE A 36 7.78 -9.38 -11.09
N HIS A 37 8.37 -9.34 -12.28
CA HIS A 37 9.19 -10.43 -12.80
C HIS A 37 10.65 -10.19 -12.46
N PHE A 38 11.28 -11.17 -11.82
CA PHE A 38 12.67 -11.10 -11.40
C PHE A 38 13.52 -12.14 -12.12
N SER A 39 14.69 -11.70 -12.59
CA SER A 39 15.75 -12.59 -13.00
C SER A 39 16.28 -13.39 -11.79
N PRO A 40 16.90 -14.58 -12.02
CA PRO A 40 17.56 -15.32 -10.96
C PRO A 40 18.56 -14.43 -10.20
N ASN A 41 18.38 -14.35 -8.87
CA ASN A 41 19.13 -13.43 -8.01
C ASN A 41 19.57 -14.11 -6.71
N GLU A 42 20.39 -13.45 -5.90
CA GLU A 42 20.93 -14.00 -4.65
C GLU A 42 20.04 -13.77 -3.42
N PHE A 43 18.90 -13.09 -3.56
CA PHE A 43 18.07 -12.63 -2.45
C PHE A 43 16.89 -13.55 -2.14
N PHE A 44 16.16 -13.99 -3.16
CA PHE A 44 15.02 -14.90 -3.04
C PHE A 44 14.94 -15.87 -4.22
N THR A 45 14.04 -16.85 -4.15
CA THR A 45 13.85 -17.87 -5.21
C THR A 45 12.66 -17.60 -6.13
N ASN A 46 11.76 -16.69 -5.76
CA ASN A 46 10.62 -16.30 -6.61
C ASN A 46 11.12 -15.74 -7.95
N SER A 47 10.55 -16.20 -9.05
CA SER A 47 10.73 -15.57 -10.37
C SER A 47 9.69 -14.49 -10.63
N VAL A 48 8.55 -14.56 -9.94
CA VAL A 48 7.47 -13.57 -10.00
C VAL A 48 6.96 -13.34 -8.59
N LEU A 49 6.82 -12.08 -8.21
CA LEU A 49 6.05 -11.66 -7.03
C LEU A 49 4.78 -10.96 -7.52
N LYS A 50 3.66 -11.15 -6.83
CA LYS A 50 2.40 -10.53 -7.22
C LYS A 50 1.73 -9.77 -6.09
N LYS A 51 0.96 -8.75 -6.48
CA LYS A 51 0.08 -8.00 -5.60
C LYS A 51 -1.29 -7.92 -6.25
N GLN A 52 -2.32 -8.40 -5.56
CA GLN A 52 -3.68 -8.49 -6.06
C GLN A 52 -4.62 -7.64 -5.22
N TYR A 53 -5.40 -6.80 -5.89
CA TYR A 53 -6.44 -5.98 -5.28
C TYR A 53 -7.81 -6.50 -5.68
N PHE A 54 -8.70 -6.61 -4.71
CA PHE A 54 -10.11 -6.94 -4.90
C PHE A 54 -10.93 -5.69 -4.65
N LEU A 55 -11.85 -5.40 -5.58
CA LEU A 55 -12.68 -4.21 -5.55
C LEU A 55 -14.14 -4.61 -5.32
N GLU A 56 -14.81 -3.88 -4.45
CA GLU A 56 -16.26 -3.83 -4.43
C GLU A 56 -16.72 -2.72 -5.37
N ILE A 57 -17.64 -3.05 -6.26
CA ILE A 57 -18.13 -2.11 -7.29
C ILE A 57 -19.64 -1.93 -7.22
N LYS A 58 -20.32 -2.67 -6.33
CA LYS A 58 -21.75 -2.54 -6.11
C LYS A 58 -21.97 -1.68 -4.87
N PRO A 59 -23.00 -0.82 -4.88
CA PRO A 59 -23.43 -0.13 -3.68
C PRO A 59 -23.80 -1.13 -2.58
N ASP A 60 -23.53 -0.76 -1.33
CA ASP A 60 -24.03 -1.49 -0.18
C ASP A 60 -25.58 -1.45 -0.18
N PRO A 61 -26.27 -2.60 -0.16
CA PRO A 61 -27.73 -2.62 -0.05
C PRO A 61 -28.28 -1.93 1.20
N GLU A 62 -27.51 -1.89 2.30
CA GLU A 62 -27.92 -1.27 3.58
C GLU A 62 -27.66 0.25 3.59
N ASP A 63 -26.68 0.71 2.81
CA ASP A 63 -26.41 2.14 2.61
C ASP A 63 -26.01 2.46 1.15
N PRO A 64 -26.97 2.50 0.20
CA PRO A 64 -26.64 2.67 -1.22
C PRO A 64 -26.06 4.04 -1.58
N PHE A 65 -26.24 5.05 -0.73
CA PHE A 65 -25.82 6.43 -0.98
C PHE A 65 -24.36 6.70 -0.59
N SER A 66 -23.74 5.81 0.20
CA SER A 66 -22.29 5.89 0.50
C SER A 66 -21.40 5.43 -0.66
N PHE A 67 -21.99 4.94 -1.76
CA PHE A 67 -21.23 4.47 -2.91
C PHE A 67 -20.65 5.63 -3.73
N ASP A 68 -19.34 5.82 -3.59
CA ASP A 68 -18.54 6.81 -4.34
C ASP A 68 -17.68 6.16 -5.45
N GLY A 69 -18.05 4.96 -5.88
CA GLY A 69 -17.31 4.20 -6.90
C GLY A 69 -16.58 2.98 -6.35
N PRO A 70 -15.71 2.34 -7.16
CA PRO A 70 -15.00 1.12 -6.77
C PRO A 70 -14.12 1.32 -5.53
N SER A 71 -14.37 0.53 -4.48
CA SER A 71 -13.59 0.56 -3.24
C SER A 71 -12.73 -0.69 -3.08
N VAL A 72 -11.52 -0.55 -2.55
CA VAL A 72 -10.65 -1.70 -2.26
C VAL A 72 -11.14 -2.41 -1.00
N VAL A 73 -11.43 -3.71 -1.11
CA VAL A 73 -11.89 -4.53 0.02
C VAL A 73 -10.84 -5.53 0.50
N ARG A 74 -9.83 -5.80 -0.33
CA ARG A 74 -8.75 -6.72 0.03
C ARG A 74 -7.51 -6.48 -0.82
N ALA A 75 -6.35 -6.48 -0.18
CA ALA A 75 -5.05 -6.45 -0.85
C ALA A 75 -4.24 -7.69 -0.48
N VAL A 76 -4.06 -8.60 -1.44
CA VAL A 76 -3.34 -9.87 -1.27
C VAL A 76 -1.96 -9.75 -1.90
N GLY A 77 -0.93 -9.78 -1.06
CA GLY A 77 0.46 -9.81 -1.50
C GLY A 77 0.95 -11.23 -1.81
N ASP A 78 2.26 -11.44 -1.72
CA ASP A 78 2.89 -12.72 -2.02
C ASP A 78 4.02 -13.05 -1.05
N THR A 79 4.21 -14.34 -0.79
CA THR A 79 5.27 -14.80 0.09
C THR A 79 6.62 -14.78 -0.63
N ILE A 80 7.50 -13.88 -0.17
CA ILE A 80 8.88 -13.83 -0.66
C ILE A 80 9.70 -14.94 -0.01
N ASN A 81 10.19 -15.86 -0.83
CA ASN A 81 11.03 -16.98 -0.44
C ASN A 81 12.49 -16.51 -0.31
N TRP A 82 12.74 -15.69 0.70
CA TRP A 82 14.07 -15.17 1.03
C TRP A 82 15.08 -16.30 1.23
N LYS A 83 16.25 -16.15 0.62
CA LYS A 83 17.42 -17.00 0.88
C LYS A 83 17.99 -16.68 2.27
N GLU A 84 18.80 -17.59 2.79
CA GLU A 84 19.35 -17.48 4.14
C GLU A 84 20.10 -16.17 4.34
N GLY A 85 19.70 -15.40 5.37
CA GLY A 85 20.32 -14.12 5.73
C GLY A 85 20.05 -12.96 4.76
N LYS A 86 19.15 -13.13 3.78
CA LYS A 86 18.85 -12.12 2.75
C LYS A 86 17.52 -11.40 2.95
N ASN A 87 16.76 -11.75 3.98
CA ASN A 87 15.51 -11.06 4.30
C ASN A 87 15.80 -9.66 4.84
N ILE A 88 15.62 -8.67 3.97
CA ILE A 88 15.82 -7.25 4.27
C ILE A 88 14.61 -6.59 4.95
N THR A 89 13.43 -7.19 4.87
CA THR A 89 12.20 -6.67 5.53
C THR A 89 12.20 -6.91 7.04
N ARG A 90 13.26 -7.54 7.58
CA ARG A 90 13.40 -7.87 8.99
C ARG A 90 14.76 -7.47 9.53
N LYS A 91 14.77 -6.74 10.64
CA LYS A 91 15.98 -6.35 11.36
C LYS A 91 16.07 -7.05 12.70
N VAL A 92 17.27 -7.52 13.04
CA VAL A 92 17.56 -8.19 14.31
C VAL A 92 18.04 -7.17 15.33
N VAL A 93 17.26 -6.94 16.39
CA VAL A 93 17.55 -5.98 17.45
C VAL A 93 17.84 -6.70 18.77
N LYS A 94 18.97 -6.38 19.40
CA LYS A 94 19.32 -6.89 20.73
C LYS A 94 18.73 -5.97 21.79
N LYS A 95 17.71 -6.45 22.51
CA LYS A 95 17.09 -5.72 23.63
C LYS A 95 17.64 -6.24 24.95
N LYS A 96 18.08 -5.34 25.83
CA LYS A 96 18.52 -5.72 27.18
C LYS A 96 17.29 -5.89 28.08
N LEU A 97 17.15 -7.05 28.72
CA LEU A 97 16.05 -7.32 29.65
C LEU A 97 16.23 -6.50 30.94
N LYS A 98 15.24 -5.66 31.26
CA LYS A 98 15.27 -4.74 32.42
C LYS A 98 14.62 -5.34 33.70
N LYS A 99 13.82 -6.40 33.60
CA LYS A 99 13.08 -7.00 34.74
C LYS A 99 13.07 -8.54 34.66
N GLY A 100 12.97 -9.21 35.81
CA GLY A 100 12.89 -10.67 35.96
C GLY A 100 14.20 -11.38 36.32
N SER A 101 14.16 -12.70 36.54
CA SER A 101 15.32 -13.55 36.90
C SER A 101 16.48 -13.47 35.89
N ASN A 102 16.20 -13.08 34.65
CA ASN A 102 17.17 -12.91 33.57
C ASN A 102 17.54 -11.43 33.30
N ALA A 103 17.27 -10.52 34.25
CA ALA A 103 17.63 -9.10 34.12
C ALA A 103 19.14 -8.94 33.82
N GLY A 104 19.46 -8.15 32.80
CA GLY A 104 20.84 -7.95 32.32
C GLY A 104 21.25 -8.80 31.11
N LYS A 105 20.53 -9.88 30.78
CA LYS A 105 20.76 -10.65 29.54
C LYS A 105 20.18 -9.92 28.32
N PHE A 106 20.81 -10.13 27.16
CA PHE A 106 20.31 -9.64 25.87
C PHE A 106 19.37 -10.67 25.26
N ILE A 107 18.17 -10.24 24.87
CA ILE A 107 17.26 -11.01 24.03
C ILE A 107 17.31 -10.46 22.61
N THR A 108 17.35 -11.37 21.64
CA THR A 108 17.31 -11.04 20.23
C THR A 108 15.84 -10.99 19.80
N LYS A 109 15.37 -9.84 19.34
CA LYS A 109 14.03 -9.67 18.77
C LYS A 109 14.17 -9.28 17.31
N THR A 110 13.47 -9.98 16.43
CA THR A 110 13.34 -9.58 15.04
C THR A 110 12.17 -8.60 14.93
N VAL A 111 12.41 -7.44 14.32
CA VAL A 111 11.41 -6.39 14.08
C VAL A 111 11.26 -6.16 12.57
N LYS A 112 10.09 -5.68 12.13
CA LYS A 112 9.88 -5.27 10.74
C LYS A 112 10.83 -4.10 10.43
N ALA A 113 11.49 -4.18 9.29
CA ALA A 113 12.33 -3.12 8.76
C ALA A 113 11.60 -2.48 7.59
N ASP A 114 11.83 -1.18 7.42
CA ASP A 114 11.29 -0.46 6.27
C ASP A 114 11.96 -0.94 4.98
N SER A 115 11.18 -1.17 3.94
CA SER A 115 11.59 -1.79 2.67
C SER A 115 10.41 -1.79 1.70
N PHE A 116 10.67 -1.52 0.42
CA PHE A 116 9.72 -1.65 -0.67
C PHE A 116 9.05 -3.04 -0.69
N PHE A 117 9.77 -4.09 -0.32
CA PHE A 117 9.26 -5.46 -0.36
C PHE A 117 8.16 -5.75 0.68
N ASN A 118 7.91 -4.82 1.61
CA ASN A 118 6.71 -4.86 2.45
C ASN A 118 5.43 -4.65 1.63
N PHE A 119 5.51 -4.11 0.40
CA PHE A 119 4.40 -4.03 -0.54
C PHE A 119 3.80 -5.40 -0.88
N PHE A 120 4.56 -6.49 -0.72
CA PHE A 120 4.06 -7.85 -0.92
C PHE A 120 3.46 -8.47 0.35
N ASP A 121 3.36 -7.74 1.47
CA ASP A 121 2.59 -8.21 2.61
C ASP A 121 1.09 -8.20 2.26
N THR A 122 0.35 -9.18 2.78
CA THR A 122 -1.11 -9.22 2.64
C THR A 122 -1.72 -8.30 3.69
N ILE A 123 -2.60 -7.39 3.25
CA ILE A 123 -3.40 -6.53 4.11
C ILE A 123 -4.80 -7.14 4.14
N VAL A 124 -5.17 -7.65 5.31
CA VAL A 124 -6.51 -8.21 5.55
C VAL A 124 -7.22 -7.21 6.46
N PRO A 125 -8.37 -6.65 6.03
CA PRO A 125 -9.19 -5.89 6.96
C PRO A 125 -9.57 -6.79 8.14
N PRO A 126 -9.64 -6.26 9.36
CA PRO A 126 -10.06 -7.04 10.52
C PRO A 126 -11.41 -7.71 10.22
N LEU A 127 -11.47 -9.03 10.39
CA LEU A 127 -12.74 -9.75 10.31
C LEU A 127 -13.59 -9.36 11.53
N ASP A 128 -14.89 -9.14 11.31
CA ASP A 128 -15.90 -8.77 12.31
C ASP A 128 -15.88 -9.59 13.63
N ASP A 129 -15.27 -10.76 13.65
CA ASP A 129 -15.22 -11.67 14.82
C ASP A 129 -14.13 -11.31 15.85
N HIS A 130 -13.29 -10.31 15.58
CA HIS A 130 -12.29 -9.79 16.52
C HIS A 130 -12.31 -8.26 16.63
N ARG A 131 -13.52 -7.69 16.74
CA ARG A 131 -13.76 -6.29 17.14
C ARG A 131 -13.13 -6.01 18.51
N ASN A 132 -11.92 -5.46 18.52
CA ASN A 132 -11.42 -4.70 19.66
C ASN A 132 -11.67 -3.24 19.31
N GLU A 133 -12.76 -2.71 19.86
CA GLU A 133 -13.16 -1.30 19.79
C GLU A 133 -11.97 -0.41 20.21
N ASP A 134 -11.46 0.37 19.25
CA ASP A 134 -11.14 1.81 19.41
C ASP A 134 -9.79 2.33 18.86
N ASP A 135 -8.85 1.51 18.35
CA ASP A 135 -7.60 2.10 17.77
C ASP A 135 -6.97 1.34 16.57
N GLU A 136 -7.27 0.06 16.30
CA GLU A 136 -6.56 -0.74 15.26
C GLU A 136 -7.28 -0.80 13.90
N GLU A 137 -8.57 -0.44 13.82
CA GLU A 137 -9.37 -0.58 12.60
C GLU A 137 -9.18 0.59 11.63
N ASP A 138 -9.04 1.83 12.13
CA ASP A 138 -8.83 3.03 11.31
C ASP A 138 -7.47 2.98 10.60
N ASP A 139 -6.41 2.65 11.35
CA ASP A 139 -5.05 2.42 10.83
C ASP A 139 -5.03 1.36 9.71
N SER A 140 -5.84 0.29 9.81
CA SER A 140 -5.87 -0.77 8.79
C SER A 140 -6.51 -0.32 7.47
N HIS A 141 -7.55 0.52 7.53
CA HIS A 141 -8.21 1.04 6.34
C HIS A 141 -7.33 2.07 5.64
N GLU A 142 -6.70 2.97 6.41
CA GLU A 142 -5.76 3.96 5.87
C GLU A 142 -4.55 3.28 5.21
N ILE A 143 -3.96 2.26 5.84
CA ILE A 143 -2.86 1.48 5.26
C ILE A 143 -3.30 0.80 3.95
N MET A 144 -4.50 0.23 3.91
CA MET A 144 -5.01 -0.42 2.70
C MET A 144 -5.26 0.58 1.57
N ARG A 145 -5.75 1.78 1.89
CA ARG A 145 -5.98 2.86 0.92
C ARG A 145 -4.65 3.36 0.34
N ALA A 146 -3.68 3.69 1.20
CA ALA A 146 -2.35 4.13 0.76
C ALA A 146 -1.65 3.06 -0.09
N ASP A 147 -1.77 1.78 0.30
CA ASP A 147 -1.23 0.66 -0.47
C ASP A 147 -1.93 0.52 -1.83
N PHE A 148 -3.24 0.74 -1.89
CA PHE A 148 -4.03 0.71 -3.12
C PHE A 148 -3.67 1.86 -4.08
N GLU A 149 -3.48 3.07 -3.56
CA GLU A 149 -3.04 4.24 -4.34
C GLU A 149 -1.71 3.97 -5.05
N VAL A 150 -0.74 3.35 -4.34
CA VAL A 150 0.52 2.87 -4.95
C VAL A 150 0.25 1.86 -6.07
N GLY A 151 -0.67 0.92 -5.84
CA GLY A 151 -1.11 -0.05 -6.84
C GLY A 151 -1.71 0.61 -8.10
N GLN A 152 -2.51 1.67 -7.93
CA GLN A 152 -3.09 2.43 -9.03
C GLN A 152 -2.01 3.19 -9.82
N VAL A 153 -1.10 3.89 -9.14
CA VAL A 153 0.02 4.58 -9.80
C VAL A 153 0.86 3.62 -10.63
N LEU A 154 1.15 2.42 -10.09
CA LEU A 154 1.86 1.38 -10.84
C LEU A 154 1.10 0.96 -12.09
N ARG A 155 -0.19 0.63 -11.95
CA ARG A 155 -1.05 0.13 -13.03
C ARG A 155 -1.28 1.16 -14.13
N ASP A 156 -1.67 2.37 -13.74
CA ASP A 156 -2.21 3.37 -14.66
C ASP A 156 -1.10 4.23 -15.26
N ASN A 157 -0.05 4.51 -14.48
CA ASN A 157 1.00 5.45 -14.87
C ASN A 157 2.30 4.74 -15.23
N ILE A 158 2.89 4.02 -14.27
CA ILE A 158 4.26 3.50 -14.42
C ILE A 158 4.30 2.43 -15.51
N ILE A 159 3.44 1.41 -15.47
CA ILE A 159 3.46 0.30 -16.43
C ILE A 159 3.26 0.81 -17.87
N ASN A 160 2.32 1.74 -18.08
CA ASN A 160 1.99 2.25 -19.42
C ASN A 160 3.04 3.23 -19.98
N ARG A 161 3.82 3.88 -19.11
CA ARG A 161 4.74 4.97 -19.46
C ARG A 161 6.16 4.76 -18.94
N ALA A 162 6.56 3.51 -18.69
CA ALA A 162 7.80 3.17 -17.97
C ALA A 162 9.06 3.84 -18.57
N VAL A 163 9.12 3.98 -19.90
CA VAL A 163 10.25 4.64 -20.58
C VAL A 163 10.36 6.12 -20.20
N LEU A 164 9.24 6.83 -20.05
CA LEU A 164 9.22 8.25 -19.68
C LEU A 164 9.68 8.45 -18.23
N PHE A 165 9.29 7.55 -17.33
CA PHE A 165 9.79 7.55 -15.95
C PHE A 165 11.29 7.22 -15.91
N TYR A 166 11.73 6.27 -16.74
CA TYR A 166 13.16 5.92 -16.84
C TYR A 166 14.02 7.08 -17.37
N THR A 167 13.54 7.83 -18.35
CA THR A 167 14.25 8.99 -18.90
C THR A 167 14.12 10.26 -18.04
N GLY A 168 13.18 10.27 -17.08
CA GLY A 168 12.86 11.44 -16.26
C GLY A 168 12.02 12.49 -17.00
N GLU A 169 11.41 12.12 -18.13
CA GLU A 169 10.54 12.98 -18.95
C GLU A 169 9.06 12.90 -18.51
N ALA A 170 8.72 11.99 -17.59
CA ALA A 170 7.39 11.90 -17.03
C ALA A 170 7.13 13.11 -16.11
N GLU A 171 6.35 14.07 -16.58
CA GLU A 171 5.69 15.06 -15.71
C GLU A 171 4.46 14.37 -15.09
N LEU A 172 4.57 13.99 -13.82
CA LEU A 172 3.39 13.80 -12.97
C LEU A 172 2.87 15.21 -12.69
N GLY A 173 1.96 15.71 -13.53
CA GLY A 173 1.32 17.01 -13.31
C GLY A 173 0.68 17.08 -11.93
N ASP A 174 0.63 18.29 -11.36
CA ASP A 174 0.03 18.59 -10.05
C ASP A 174 -1.43 18.06 -9.98
N ASP A 175 -2.10 18.07 -11.14
CA ASP A 175 -3.46 17.60 -11.41
C ASP A 175 -3.68 16.08 -11.21
N MET A 176 -2.63 15.31 -10.88
CA MET A 176 -2.72 13.85 -10.70
C MET A 176 -2.79 13.41 -9.23
N TYR A 177 -2.48 14.31 -8.29
CA TYR A 177 -2.66 14.09 -6.86
C TYR A 177 -4.01 14.64 -6.36
N ASP A 178 -4.71 15.38 -7.20
CA ASP A 178 -6.05 15.93 -6.96
C ASP A 178 -7.14 14.93 -7.37
N VAL A 179 -7.17 13.78 -6.70
CA VAL A 179 -8.34 12.87 -6.70
C VAL A 179 -8.86 12.77 -5.26
N GLY A 180 -8.94 13.91 -4.57
CA GLY A 180 -9.40 13.92 -3.18
C GLY A 180 -9.33 15.22 -2.39
N GLU A 181 -9.13 16.40 -2.99
CA GLU A 181 -9.50 17.65 -2.32
C GLU A 181 -10.84 18.12 -2.91
N ASP A 182 -11.94 17.59 -2.40
CA ASP A 182 -13.22 18.31 -2.46
C ASP A 182 -13.02 19.60 -1.64
N ASP A 183 -12.75 20.68 -2.36
CA ASP A 183 -12.84 22.06 -1.91
C ASP A 183 -14.29 22.29 -1.45
N ASP A 184 -14.55 22.12 -0.15
CA ASP A 184 -15.77 22.55 0.54
C ASP A 184 -15.81 24.10 0.55
N ASP A 185 -16.04 24.69 -0.62
CA ASP A 185 -16.30 26.12 -0.80
C ASP A 185 -17.63 26.27 -1.55
N GLU A 186 -18.73 26.37 -0.79
CA GLU A 186 -19.86 27.26 -1.10
C GLU A 186 -20.90 27.19 0.04
N ASP A 187 -20.94 28.22 0.89
CA ASP A 187 -22.18 28.87 1.29
C ASP A 187 -21.87 30.18 2.04
N GLU A 188 -21.58 31.24 1.27
CA GLU A 188 -21.79 32.62 1.70
C GLU A 188 -23.30 32.86 1.84
N GLU A 189 -23.86 32.63 3.02
CA GLU A 189 -25.19 33.14 3.36
C GLU A 189 -25.13 34.67 3.59
N GLU A 190 -25.30 35.43 2.50
CA GLU A 190 -25.82 36.80 2.58
C GLU A 190 -27.26 36.76 3.10
N SER A 191 -27.43 36.86 4.42
CA SER A 191 -28.72 37.22 5.01
C SER A 191 -28.89 38.74 4.97
N SER A 192 -29.37 39.24 3.83
CA SER A 192 -30.13 40.49 3.79
C SER A 192 -31.56 40.20 4.26
N ASP A 193 -31.95 40.74 5.41
CA ASP A 193 -33.34 41.18 5.61
C ASP A 193 -33.41 42.30 6.65
N GLU A 194 -34.00 43.39 6.20
CA GLU A 194 -34.38 44.60 6.94
C GLU A 194 -35.65 44.34 7.79
N ASP A 195 -35.82 45.20 8.81
CA ASP A 195 -37.05 45.57 9.54
C ASP A 195 -37.70 44.58 10.54
N ASP A 196 -37.67 44.91 11.84
CA ASP A 196 -38.76 45.62 12.58
C ASP A 196 -38.58 45.49 14.13
N GLU A 197 -38.11 46.56 14.79
CA GLU A 197 -38.54 47.16 16.10
C GLU A 197 -37.52 48.14 16.70
#